data_AF-A0A8T1SJS7-F1
#
_entry.id   AF-A0A8T1SJS7-F1
#
_cell.length_a   1.000
_cell.length_b   1.000
_cell.length_c   1.000
_cell.angle_alpha   90.00
_cell.angle_beta   90.00
_cell.angle_gamma   90.00
#
_symmetry.space_group_name_H-M   'P 1'
#
loop_
_entity.id
_entity.type
_entity.pdbx_description
1 polymer ?
#
loop_
_entity_poly.entity_id
_entity_poly.type
_entity_poly.pdbx_seq_one_letter_code
_entity_poly.pdbx_strand_id
1 'polypeptide(L)'
;KDQQPGKMQGTLEDQIIQANPLLEAFGNAKTVRNDNSSRFGKFIRIHFGTTGKLASADIETYLLEKSRVTFQLASERSYHIFYQIMSNKKPELIDLLLISTNPYDFPFVSQGELTVSSIDDSEELM
;
A
#
# COMPACT_ATOMS: atom_id res chain seq x y z
N LYS A 1 -21.78 19.42 -16.04
CA LYS A 1 -21.60 19.37 -14.57
C LYS A 1 -20.19 18.88 -14.35
N ASP A 2 -19.27 19.80 -14.12
CA ASP A 2 -17.85 19.52 -13.98
C ASP A 2 -17.59 18.61 -12.79
N GLN A 3 -17.02 17.43 -13.04
CA GLN A 3 -16.45 16.59 -12.00
C GLN A 3 -15.16 17.25 -11.52
N GLN A 4 -15.16 17.75 -10.28
CA GLN A 4 -13.94 18.20 -9.63
C GLN A 4 -13.00 16.99 -9.43
N PRO A 5 -11.75 17.06 -9.89
CA PRO A 5 -10.78 15.98 -9.67
C PRO A 5 -10.40 15.99 -8.19
N GLY A 6 -10.71 14.91 -7.47
CA GLY A 6 -10.26 14.73 -6.08
C GLY A 6 -11.33 14.40 -5.03
N LYS A 7 -12.63 14.37 -5.38
CA LYS A 7 -13.62 13.76 -4.48
C LYS A 7 -13.67 12.25 -4.72
N MET A 8 -13.15 11.47 -3.76
CA MET A 8 -13.46 10.03 -3.68
C MET A 8 -14.98 9.85 -3.71
N GLN A 9 -15.48 9.06 -4.66
CA GLN A 9 -16.89 8.72 -4.76
C GLN A 9 -17.20 7.65 -3.70
N GLY A 10 -18.13 7.94 -2.79
CA GLY A 10 -18.54 7.00 -1.74
C GLY A 10 -19.03 7.70 -0.48
N THR A 11 -19.64 6.93 0.41
CA THR A 11 -19.97 7.35 1.77
C THR A 11 -18.69 7.54 2.61
N LEU A 12 -18.81 8.16 3.78
CA LEU A 12 -17.65 8.32 4.67
C LEU A 12 -17.15 6.95 5.14
N GLU A 13 -18.05 6.00 5.34
CA GLU A 13 -17.79 4.60 5.62
C GLU A 13 -16.94 3.97 4.50
N ASP A 14 -17.32 4.18 3.24
CA ASP A 14 -16.58 3.67 2.09
C ASP A 14 -15.16 4.26 2.01
N GLN A 15 -15.00 5.55 2.30
CA GLN A 15 -13.69 6.21 2.30
C GLN A 15 -12.76 5.65 3.37
N ILE A 16 -13.28 5.32 4.56
CA ILE A 16 -12.50 4.69 5.64
C ILE A 16 -12.03 3.30 5.19
N ILE A 17 -12.88 2.55 4.50
CA ILE A 17 -12.54 1.21 3.98
C ILE A 17 -11.51 1.32 2.85
N GLN A 18 -11.70 2.26 1.93
CA GLN A 18 -10.80 2.51 0.79
C GLN A 18 -9.40 3.00 1.19
N ALA A 19 -9.24 3.53 2.41
CA ALA A 19 -7.92 3.91 2.93
C ALA A 19 -7.02 2.68 3.18
N ASN A 20 -7.60 1.49 3.43
CA ASN A 20 -6.82 0.31 3.76
C ASN A 20 -5.94 -0.17 2.59
N PRO A 21 -6.45 -0.40 1.36
CA PRO A 21 -5.60 -0.80 0.23
C PRO A 21 -4.37 0.11 0.04
N LEU A 22 -4.56 1.43 0.18
CA LEU A 22 -3.46 2.39 0.12
C LEU A 22 -2.44 2.17 1.25
N LEU A 23 -2.90 2.06 2.49
CA LEU A 23 -2.01 1.85 3.64
C LEU A 23 -1.31 0.49 3.59
N GLU A 24 -1.95 -0.54 3.02
CA GLU A 24 -1.35 -1.85 2.83
C GLU A 24 -0.28 -1.83 1.74
N ALA A 25 -0.52 -1.17 0.61
CA ALA A 25 0.47 -1.04 -0.45
C ALA A 25 1.80 -0.44 0.04
N PHE A 26 1.72 0.61 0.87
CA PHE A 26 2.90 1.35 1.37
C PHE A 26 3.41 0.90 2.75
N GLY A 27 2.60 0.17 3.51
CA GLY A 27 2.87 -0.13 4.92
C GLY A 27 2.91 -1.62 5.25
N ASN A 28 2.45 -2.48 4.34
CA ASN A 28 2.52 -3.93 4.49
C ASN A 28 3.58 -4.54 3.55
N ALA A 29 4.11 -5.67 3.99
CA ALA A 29 5.09 -6.44 3.23
C ALA A 29 4.99 -7.92 3.58
N LYS A 30 5.56 -8.76 2.69
CA LYS A 30 5.76 -10.18 2.98
C LYS A 30 6.90 -10.38 3.97
N THR A 31 6.58 -11.10 5.04
CA THR A 31 7.52 -11.52 6.09
C THR A 31 7.59 -13.05 6.13
N VAL A 32 8.49 -13.60 6.96
CA VAL A 32 8.59 -15.06 7.14
C VAL A 32 7.28 -15.69 7.66
N ARG A 33 6.46 -14.93 8.41
CA ARG A 33 5.27 -15.47 9.11
C ARG A 33 3.93 -15.09 8.47
N ASN A 34 3.91 -14.03 7.67
CA ASN A 34 2.69 -13.50 7.07
C ASN A 34 3.03 -12.78 5.76
N ASP A 35 2.30 -13.12 4.72
CA ASP A 35 2.44 -12.59 3.36
C ASP A 35 2.01 -11.13 3.22
N ASN A 36 1.07 -10.66 4.06
CA ASN A 36 0.58 -9.27 4.08
C ASN A 36 0.70 -8.69 5.50
N SER A 37 1.93 -8.56 6.01
CA SER A 37 2.20 -8.12 7.38
C SER A 37 2.31 -6.59 7.47
N SER A 38 1.46 -5.95 8.28
CA SER A 38 1.63 -4.53 8.61
C SER A 38 2.93 -4.26 9.35
N ARG A 39 3.71 -3.32 8.82
CA ARG A 39 5.00 -2.89 9.37
C ARG A 39 4.93 -1.52 10.02
N PHE A 40 3.75 -1.14 10.48
CA PHE A 40 3.45 0.08 11.22
C PHE A 40 2.27 -0.18 12.16
N GLY A 41 2.21 0.57 13.26
CA GLY A 41 1.03 0.66 14.11
C GLY A 41 0.02 1.63 13.50
N LYS A 42 -1.27 1.29 13.58
CA LYS A 42 -2.38 2.10 13.07
C LYS A 42 -3.41 2.32 14.18
N PHE A 43 -3.73 3.56 14.48
CA PHE A 43 -4.83 3.94 15.37
C PHE A 43 -5.87 4.72 14.56
N ILE A 44 -7.04 4.11 14.35
CA ILE A 44 -8.15 4.74 13.64
C ILE A 44 -9.13 5.28 14.68
N ARG A 45 -9.32 6.60 14.70
CA ARG A 45 -10.35 7.25 15.50
C ARG A 45 -11.59 7.47 14.64
N ILE A 46 -12.72 6.94 15.10
CA ILE A 46 -14.02 7.13 14.47
C ILE A 46 -14.82 8.10 15.33
N HIS A 47 -15.17 9.25 14.76
CA HIS A 47 -15.91 10.32 15.44
C HIS A 47 -17.39 10.23 15.12
N PHE A 48 -18.20 10.21 16.18
CA PHE A 48 -19.65 10.23 16.09
C PHE A 48 -20.18 11.61 16.48
N GLY A 49 -21.16 12.10 15.73
CA GLY A 49 -21.87 13.33 16.09
C GLY A 49 -22.78 13.12 17.31
N THR A 50 -23.38 14.20 17.81
CA THR A 50 -24.30 14.18 18.97
C THR A 50 -25.52 13.27 18.77
N THR A 51 -25.87 12.94 17.53
CA THR A 51 -26.96 12.05 17.15
C THR A 51 -26.54 10.58 16.99
N GLY A 52 -25.27 10.25 17.28
CA GLY A 52 -24.73 8.90 17.13
C GLY A 52 -24.43 8.47 15.68
N LYS A 53 -24.53 9.39 14.72
CA LYS A 53 -24.15 9.14 13.32
C LYS A 53 -22.67 9.37 13.10
N LEU A 54 -22.07 8.64 12.17
CA LEU A 54 -20.69 8.83 11.74
C LEU A 54 -20.51 10.26 11.22
N ALA A 55 -19.54 10.98 11.80
CA ALA A 55 -19.27 12.37 11.46
C ALA A 55 -17.92 12.54 10.74
N SER A 56 -16.88 11.88 11.24
CA SER A 56 -15.53 11.91 10.65
C SER A 56 -14.70 10.73 11.13
N ALA A 57 -13.55 10.52 10.51
CA ALA A 57 -12.53 9.60 10.99
C ALA A 57 -11.14 10.18 10.74
N ASP A 58 -10.18 9.78 11.56
CA ASP A 58 -8.77 10.08 11.34
C ASP A 58 -7.90 8.87 11.66
N ILE A 59 -6.72 8.81 11.04
CA ILE A 59 -5.78 7.70 11.17
C ILE A 59 -4.45 8.26 11.63
N GLU A 60 -3.99 7.82 12.80
CA GLU A 60 -2.62 8.04 13.26
C GLU A 60 -1.79 6.78 13.02
N THR A 61 -0.59 6.97 12.47
CA THR A 61 0.36 5.89 12.20
C THR A 61 1.59 6.02 13.11
N TYR A 62 2.12 4.89 13.53
CA TYR A 62 3.26 4.82 14.44
C TYR A 62 4.29 3.81 13.96
N LEU A 63 5.57 4.12 14.17
CA LEU A 63 6.67 3.15 14.08
C LEU A 63 6.70 2.34 12.76
N LEU A 64 6.62 3.03 11.63
CA LEU A 64 6.88 2.39 10.33
C LEU A 64 8.30 1.81 10.32
N GLU A 65 8.45 0.56 9.89
CA GLU A 65 9.75 -0.11 9.74
C GLU A 65 10.56 0.44 8.55
N LYS A 66 11.13 1.64 8.73
CA LYS A 66 11.86 2.38 7.68
C LYS A 66 12.98 1.58 7.02
N SER A 67 13.64 0.67 7.76
CA SER A 67 14.73 -0.15 7.23
C SER A 67 14.31 -1.04 6.06
N ARG A 68 13.02 -1.43 5.99
CA ARG A 68 12.50 -2.30 4.93
C ARG A 68 12.58 -1.70 3.54
N VAL A 69 12.61 -0.37 3.44
CA VAL A 69 12.78 0.36 2.17
C VAL A 69 14.12 0.06 1.51
N THR A 70 15.17 -0.17 2.31
CA THR A 70 16.54 -0.34 1.82
C THR A 70 17.11 -1.72 2.07
N PHE A 71 16.43 -2.56 2.85
CA PHE A 71 16.93 -3.86 3.26
C PHE A 71 15.81 -4.90 3.40
N GLN A 72 16.08 -6.13 2.96
CA GLN A 72 15.20 -7.29 3.16
C GLN A 72 16.02 -8.50 3.60
N LEU A 73 15.42 -9.35 4.44
CA LEU A 73 15.96 -10.70 4.67
C LEU A 73 15.66 -11.59 3.45
N ALA A 74 16.43 -12.67 3.27
CA ALA A 74 16.36 -13.54 2.10
C ALA A 74 14.96 -14.11 1.83
N SER A 75 14.18 -14.39 2.87
CA SER A 75 12.80 -14.91 2.77
C SER A 75 11.74 -13.84 3.05
N GLU A 76 12.07 -12.57 2.86
CA GLU A 76 11.14 -11.45 3.02
C GLU A 76 11.16 -10.56 1.78
N ARG A 77 10.14 -9.71 1.68
CA ARG A 77 9.99 -8.72 0.61
C ARG A 77 9.95 -7.31 1.17
N SER A 78 10.23 -6.32 0.33
CA SER A 78 9.93 -4.91 0.65
C SER A 78 8.41 -4.64 0.59
N TYR A 79 8.00 -3.38 0.75
CA TYR A 79 6.60 -2.95 0.70
C TYR A 79 5.94 -3.29 -0.64
N HIS A 80 4.64 -3.60 -0.61
CA HIS A 80 3.95 -4.13 -1.79
C HIS A 80 3.99 -3.20 -3.01
N ILE A 81 3.91 -1.89 -2.77
CA ILE A 81 3.84 -0.86 -3.81
C ILE A 81 4.93 -0.97 -4.87
N PHE A 82 6.16 -1.36 -4.51
CA PHE A 82 7.26 -1.45 -5.46
C PHE A 82 6.96 -2.49 -6.56
N TYR A 83 6.46 -3.65 -6.15
CA TYR A 83 6.19 -4.78 -7.04
C TYR A 83 4.85 -4.61 -7.74
N GLN A 84 3.87 -3.97 -7.08
CA GLN A 84 2.63 -3.53 -7.71
C GLN A 84 2.92 -2.58 -8.89
N ILE A 85 3.77 -1.56 -8.71
CA ILE A 85 4.16 -0.67 -9.82
C ILE A 85 4.91 -1.45 -10.91
N MET A 86 5.88 -2.28 -10.53
CA MET A 86 6.68 -3.08 -11.48
C MET A 86 5.89 -4.20 -12.18
N SER A 87 4.66 -4.51 -11.73
CA SER A 87 3.76 -5.48 -12.37
C SER A 87 3.39 -5.10 -13.81
N ASN A 88 3.58 -3.82 -14.16
CA ASN A 88 3.27 -3.25 -15.47
C ASN A 88 1.76 -3.32 -15.82
N LYS A 89 0.88 -3.44 -14.83
CA LYS A 89 -0.58 -3.30 -15.03
C LYS A 89 -0.95 -1.92 -15.59
N LYS A 90 -0.22 -0.90 -15.16
CA LYS A 90 -0.31 0.51 -15.61
C LYS A 90 1.01 0.93 -16.26
N PRO A 91 1.24 0.63 -17.55
CA PRO A 91 2.51 0.91 -18.23
C PRO A 91 2.90 2.39 -18.19
N GLU A 92 1.92 3.29 -18.14
CA GLU A 92 2.15 4.73 -18.00
C GLU A 92 2.95 5.11 -16.75
N LEU A 93 2.88 4.30 -15.68
CA LEU A 93 3.68 4.52 -14.47
C LEU A 93 5.15 4.15 -14.68
N ILE A 94 5.44 3.14 -15.49
CA ILE A 94 6.82 2.72 -15.81
C ILE A 94 7.52 3.85 -16.56
N ASP A 95 6.85 4.41 -17.57
CA ASP A 95 7.36 5.53 -18.36
C ASP A 95 7.48 6.82 -17.53
N LEU A 96 6.47 7.13 -16.71
CA LEU A 96 6.46 8.33 -15.88
C LEU A 96 7.56 8.32 -14.82
N LEU A 97 7.79 7.16 -14.19
CA LEU A 97 8.76 7.01 -13.10
C LEU A 97 10.17 6.71 -13.61
N LEU A 98 10.35 6.49 -14.93
CA LEU A 98 11.61 6.17 -15.59
C LEU A 98 12.27 4.91 -15.00
N ILE A 99 11.47 3.88 -14.77
CA ILE A 99 11.91 2.60 -14.20
C ILE A 99 11.80 1.48 -15.23
N SER A 100 12.45 0.35 -14.96
CA SER A 100 12.20 -0.91 -15.66
C SER A 100 11.16 -1.74 -14.90
N THR A 101 10.72 -2.83 -15.51
CA THR A 101 9.85 -3.84 -14.85
C THR A 101 10.65 -4.95 -14.17
N ASN A 102 11.98 -4.94 -14.24
CA ASN A 102 12.84 -5.93 -13.62
C ASN A 102 13.23 -5.49 -12.20
N PRO A 103 12.74 -6.14 -11.13
CA PRO A 103 13.04 -5.71 -9.76
C PRO A 103 14.53 -5.77 -9.42
N TYR A 104 15.32 -6.63 -10.08
CA TYR A 104 16.76 -6.74 -9.85
C TYR A 104 17.55 -5.50 -10.29
N ASP A 105 16.96 -4.59 -11.07
CA ASP A 105 17.57 -3.30 -11.41
C ASP A 105 17.59 -2.35 -10.20
N PHE A 106 16.88 -2.70 -9.12
CA PHE A 106 16.70 -1.89 -7.92
C PHE A 106 17.16 -2.64 -6.65
N PRO A 107 18.47 -2.57 -6.31
CA PRO A 107 19.04 -3.33 -5.19
C PRO A 107 18.39 -3.11 -3.82
N PHE A 108 17.69 -1.99 -3.63
CA PHE A 108 16.98 -1.70 -2.39
C PHE A 108 15.71 -2.52 -2.19
N VAL A 109 15.16 -3.14 -3.24
CA VAL A 109 13.91 -3.92 -3.18
C VAL A 109 14.07 -5.34 -3.71
N SER A 110 15.31 -5.78 -3.96
CA SER A 110 15.59 -7.06 -4.61
C SER A 110 16.56 -7.96 -3.84
N GLN A 111 16.70 -7.77 -2.53
CA GLN A 111 17.63 -8.56 -1.70
C GLN A 111 17.03 -9.90 -1.24
N GLY A 112 15.69 -9.95 -1.12
CA GLY A 112 14.94 -11.12 -0.70
C GLY A 112 14.02 -11.65 -1.80
N GLU A 113 12.82 -12.04 -1.42
CA GLU A 113 11.80 -12.53 -2.35
C GLU A 113 11.19 -11.37 -3.15
N LEU A 114 10.81 -11.66 -4.39
CA LEU A 114 10.18 -10.69 -5.30
C LEU A 114 8.69 -10.96 -5.51
N THR A 115 8.31 -12.23 -5.52
CA THR A 115 6.94 -12.69 -5.75
C THR A 115 6.41 -13.42 -4.53
N VAL A 116 5.10 -13.39 -4.35
CA VAL A 116 4.40 -14.05 -3.25
C VAL A 116 3.24 -14.82 -3.85
N SER A 117 3.12 -16.12 -3.60
CA SER A 117 2.13 -16.97 -4.27
C SER A 117 0.68 -16.61 -3.97
N SER A 118 0.42 -15.96 -2.83
CA SER A 118 -0.90 -15.56 -2.36
C SER A 118 -1.32 -14.15 -2.82
N ILE A 119 -0.46 -13.40 -3.51
CA ILE A 119 -0.68 -12.00 -3.88
C ILE A 119 -0.49 -11.83 -5.39
N ASP A 120 -1.48 -11.23 -6.05
CA ASP A 120 -1.35 -10.77 -7.44
C ASP A 120 -1.08 -9.26 -7.47
N ASP A 121 0.19 -8.89 -7.59
CA ASP A 121 0.64 -7.50 -7.62
C ASP A 121 -0.02 -6.67 -8.75
N SER A 122 -0.49 -7.32 -9.82
CA SER A 122 -1.14 -6.64 -10.95
C SER A 122 -2.60 -6.27 -10.63
N GLU A 123 -3.31 -7.14 -9.89
CA GLU A 123 -4.69 -6.88 -9.49
C GLU A 123 -4.76 -5.93 -8.29
N GLU A 124 -3.75 -5.95 -7.41
CA GLU A 124 -3.65 -5.02 -6.28
C GLU A 124 -3.33 -3.58 -6.71
N LEU A 125 -2.74 -3.38 -7.90
CA LEU A 125 -2.52 -2.05 -8.47
C LEU A 125 -3.82 -1.51 -9.13
N MET A 126 -4.76 -1.06 -8.29
CA MET A 126 -6.00 -0.39 -8.72
C MET A 126 -5.76 0.92 -9.47
#